data_AF-A0A352NX55-F1
#
_entry.id   AF-A0A352NX55-F1
#
_cell.length_a   1.000
_cell.length_b   1.000
_cell.length_c   1.000
_cell.angle_alpha   90.00
_cell.angle_beta   90.00
_cell.angle_gamma   90.00
#
_symmetry.space_group_name_H-M   'P 1'
#
loop_
_entity.id
_entity.type
_entity.pdbx_description
1 polymer ?
#
loop_
_entity_poly.entity_id
_entity_poly.type
_entity_poly.pdbx_seq_one_letter_code
_entity_poly.pdbx_strand_id
1 'polypeptide(L)'
;MGLGPSIKMTTLHHFRCPVTEALSKEKDIEFTGIIVDGVSEVCDDKIYTAKRVGDIAQIMRADAAIVAIDGWGNHHVDFVNVIEQLGIRGIPSVGLSYIAQQGRLVCTNSYVDCVIDFNKSEAGYESCVVGENNLTDYDAMKAVALVKNKLRKAGKPVDTGSDEPAQNLHRLTRKVFHINEVHLGEKTEIDRGVLTIRNGIEKCIVQSEPRIKNIKISIIEPGNYDMFVNSNLDYSPIACKVRGELGEGVTHMLSGITVMITGVEDKSGFQPCNIGSSEGILKNQVVLDRAGTPKSTDYILHVDVLFEEGEGRTAEGIMAGHRAADRIVQEIRNVLVNLDNMPYTREEFNDVMRPGKRKVILVKIVSGLGNMYDTAMFPCEPGGFLGSHNMRDSKNLPYVITPNQCRDGVIHSLV
;
A
#
# COMPACT_ATOMS: atom_id res chain seq x y z
N MET A 1 20.29 -2.43 5.08
CA MET A 1 19.17 -2.53 4.13
C MET A 1 18.15 -1.49 4.53
N GLY A 2 17.67 -0.62 3.63
CA GLY A 2 16.80 0.49 4.04
C GLY A 2 15.37 0.36 3.56
N LEU A 3 14.49 -0.01 4.50
CA LEU A 3 13.11 0.45 4.53
C LEU A 3 13.04 1.40 5.72
N GLY A 4 12.83 2.67 5.41
CA GLY A 4 12.69 3.69 6.43
C GLY A 4 11.29 4.31 6.37
N PRO A 5 10.76 4.82 7.50
CA PRO A 5 9.37 5.25 7.59
C PRO A 5 8.93 6.27 6.51
N SER A 6 9.83 7.16 6.08
CA SER A 6 9.49 8.24 5.15
C SER A 6 9.13 7.80 3.74
N ILE A 7 9.68 6.67 3.29
CA ILE A 7 9.43 6.13 1.96
C ILE A 7 8.33 5.06 1.94
N LYS A 8 7.93 4.59 3.12
CA LYS A 8 7.01 3.47 3.30
C LYS A 8 5.73 3.66 2.50
N MET A 9 5.40 2.65 1.69
CA MET A 9 4.09 2.52 1.08
C MET A 9 3.18 1.71 2.02
N THR A 10 2.46 2.41 2.90
CA THR A 10 1.47 1.81 3.80
C THR A 10 0.32 1.13 3.03
N THR A 11 -0.49 0.31 3.69
CA THR A 11 -1.70 -0.25 3.09
C THR A 11 -2.57 0.84 2.48
N LEU A 12 -2.68 1.99 3.14
CA LEU A 12 -3.38 3.16 2.62
C LEU A 12 -2.76 3.70 1.33
N HIS A 13 -1.43 3.68 1.19
CA HIS A 13 -0.73 4.05 -0.04
C HIS A 13 -1.11 3.13 -1.19
N HIS A 14 -1.11 1.81 -0.95
CA HIS A 14 -1.51 0.84 -1.98
C HIS A 14 -2.99 1.00 -2.36
N PHE A 15 -3.85 1.21 -1.37
CA PHE A 15 -5.28 1.46 -1.56
C PHE A 15 -5.57 2.75 -2.34
N ARG A 16 -4.74 3.79 -2.14
CA ARG A 16 -4.82 5.11 -2.82
C ARG A 16 -3.72 5.29 -3.86
N CYS A 17 -3.24 4.21 -4.48
CA CYS A 17 -2.00 4.24 -5.26
C CYS A 17 -2.03 5.27 -6.41
N PRO A 18 -1.16 6.30 -6.37
CA PRO A 18 -1.15 7.36 -7.38
C PRO A 18 -0.89 6.86 -8.80
N VAL A 19 -0.02 5.85 -8.95
CA VAL A 19 0.32 5.28 -10.26
C VAL A 19 -0.85 4.49 -10.86
N THR A 20 -1.53 3.68 -10.05
CA THR A 20 -2.75 2.97 -10.46
C THR A 20 -3.81 3.97 -10.92
N GLU A 21 -3.96 5.08 -10.19
CA GLU A 21 -4.92 6.12 -10.54
C GLU A 21 -4.56 6.87 -11.82
N ALA A 22 -3.30 7.28 -11.97
CA ALA A 22 -2.83 7.94 -13.19
C ALA A 22 -3.02 7.06 -14.42
N LEU A 23 -2.57 5.80 -14.39
CA LEU A 23 -2.71 4.88 -15.52
C LEU A 23 -4.16 4.59 -15.89
N SER A 24 -5.06 4.50 -14.90
CA SER A 24 -6.48 4.20 -15.17
C SER A 24 -7.25 5.36 -15.80
N LYS A 25 -6.75 6.60 -15.66
CA LYS A 25 -7.35 7.78 -16.31
C LYS A 25 -7.00 7.86 -17.80
N GLU A 26 -5.97 7.14 -18.23
CA GLU A 26 -5.52 7.19 -19.61
C GLU A 26 -6.48 6.47 -20.56
N LYS A 27 -6.82 7.13 -21.66
CA LYS A 27 -7.74 6.62 -22.68
C LYS A 27 -7.04 6.14 -23.94
N ASP A 28 -5.78 6.53 -24.12
CA ASP A 28 -4.95 6.27 -25.29
C ASP A 28 -4.01 5.07 -25.09
N ILE A 29 -3.89 4.54 -23.87
CA ILE A 29 -3.20 3.28 -23.55
C ILE A 29 -4.17 2.29 -22.90
N GLU A 30 -3.83 1.01 -22.97
CA GLU A 30 -4.50 -0.07 -22.24
C GLU A 30 -3.71 -0.38 -20.96
N PHE A 31 -4.28 -0.09 -19.79
CA PHE A 31 -3.68 -0.49 -18.50
C PHE A 31 -4.06 -1.93 -18.18
N THR A 32 -3.17 -2.87 -18.50
CA THR A 32 -3.50 -4.31 -18.53
C THR A 32 -3.52 -4.97 -17.15
N GLY A 33 -2.89 -4.36 -16.15
CA GLY A 33 -2.82 -4.91 -14.80
C GLY A 33 -1.54 -4.55 -14.07
N ILE A 34 -1.41 -5.11 -12.88
CA ILE A 34 -0.31 -4.85 -11.95
C ILE A 34 0.37 -6.18 -11.61
N ILE A 35 1.70 -6.22 -11.73
CA ILE A 35 2.53 -7.30 -11.21
C ILE A 35 3.07 -6.85 -9.86
N VAL A 36 2.80 -7.60 -8.79
CA VAL A 36 3.32 -7.33 -7.45
C VAL A 36 4.44 -8.32 -7.16
N ASP A 37 5.67 -7.83 -7.09
CA ASP A 37 6.89 -8.61 -6.93
C ASP A 37 7.45 -8.44 -5.52
N GLY A 38 7.81 -9.54 -4.86
CA GLY A 38 8.30 -9.51 -3.49
C GLY A 38 9.82 -9.43 -3.44
N VAL A 39 10.36 -8.58 -2.58
CA VAL A 39 11.82 -8.52 -2.37
C VAL A 39 12.28 -9.64 -1.45
N SER A 40 13.28 -10.41 -1.90
CA SER A 40 13.96 -11.42 -1.07
C SER A 40 15.22 -10.86 -0.42
N GLU A 41 15.64 -11.43 0.71
CA GLU A 41 17.00 -11.22 1.24
C GLU A 41 18.06 -11.97 0.41
N VAL A 42 17.66 -13.09 -0.20
CA VAL A 42 18.55 -14.00 -0.93
C VAL A 42 18.71 -13.55 -2.37
N CYS A 43 19.95 -13.24 -2.78
CA CYS A 43 20.25 -12.71 -4.12
C CYS A 43 19.73 -13.60 -5.27
N ASP A 44 19.90 -14.92 -5.17
CA ASP A 44 19.44 -15.87 -6.20
C ASP A 44 17.92 -15.81 -6.39
N ASP A 45 17.17 -15.62 -5.29
CA ASP A 45 15.72 -15.46 -5.34
C ASP A 45 15.32 -14.13 -5.99
N LYS A 46 16.11 -13.05 -5.81
CA LYS A 46 15.87 -11.76 -6.50
C LYS A 46 15.97 -11.91 -8.02
N ILE A 47 16.99 -12.62 -8.48
CA ILE A 47 17.20 -12.87 -9.91
C ILE A 47 16.07 -13.76 -10.45
N TYR A 48 15.69 -14.78 -9.68
CA TYR A 48 14.62 -15.70 -10.04
C TYR A 48 13.26 -15.00 -10.18
N THR A 49 12.85 -14.24 -9.17
CA THR A 49 11.58 -13.48 -9.14
C THR A 49 11.54 -12.41 -10.23
N ALA A 50 12.61 -11.63 -10.41
CA ALA A 50 12.72 -10.67 -11.51
C ALA A 50 12.55 -11.32 -12.90
N LYS A 51 13.10 -12.53 -13.10
CA LYS A 51 12.89 -13.28 -14.34
C LYS A 51 11.43 -13.68 -14.53
N ARG A 52 10.75 -14.09 -13.47
CA ARG A 52 9.30 -14.37 -13.49
C ARG A 52 8.48 -13.14 -13.82
N VAL A 53 8.82 -11.97 -13.28
CA VAL A 53 8.19 -10.69 -13.66
C VAL A 53 8.32 -10.45 -15.16
N GLY A 54 9.53 -10.62 -15.72
CA GLY A 54 9.75 -10.50 -17.16
C GLY A 54 8.91 -11.49 -17.99
N ASP A 55 8.86 -12.76 -17.58
CA ASP A 55 8.07 -13.80 -18.25
C ASP A 55 6.56 -13.44 -18.24
N ILE A 56 6.03 -13.02 -17.08
CA ILE A 56 4.64 -12.59 -16.93
C ILE A 56 4.35 -11.38 -17.80
N ALA A 57 5.22 -10.36 -17.81
CA ALA A 57 5.04 -9.17 -18.63
C ALA A 57 4.96 -9.49 -20.13
N GLN A 58 5.76 -10.45 -20.62
CA GLN A 58 5.67 -10.95 -21.99
C GLN A 58 4.36 -11.71 -22.25
N ILE A 59 3.92 -12.55 -21.31
CA ILE A 59 2.65 -13.29 -21.42
C ILE A 59 1.46 -12.32 -21.48
N MET A 60 1.51 -11.24 -20.69
CA MET A 60 0.53 -10.15 -20.72
C MET A 60 0.61 -9.31 -22.01
N ARG A 61 1.64 -9.52 -22.84
CA ARG A 61 1.93 -8.76 -24.06
C ARG A 61 2.12 -7.27 -23.79
N ALA A 62 2.79 -6.93 -22.68
CA ALA A 62 3.05 -5.54 -22.33
C ALA A 62 3.94 -4.88 -23.38
N ASP A 63 3.54 -3.68 -23.84
CA ASP A 63 4.35 -2.84 -24.70
C ASP A 63 5.32 -1.94 -23.91
N ALA A 64 4.97 -1.60 -22.66
CA ALA A 64 5.83 -0.88 -21.74
C ALA A 64 5.42 -1.14 -20.28
N ALA A 65 6.27 -0.73 -19.34
CA ALA A 65 6.01 -0.86 -17.91
C ALA A 65 6.36 0.40 -17.12
N ILE A 66 5.65 0.63 -16.02
CA ILE A 66 6.12 1.51 -14.94
C ILE A 66 6.55 0.59 -13.79
N VAL A 67 7.73 0.79 -13.21
CA VAL A 67 8.26 -0.01 -12.10
C VAL A 67 8.39 0.90 -10.88
N ALA A 68 7.63 0.62 -9.82
CA ALA A 68 7.67 1.36 -8.56
C ALA A 68 8.13 0.45 -7.43
N ILE A 69 9.07 0.93 -6.61
CA ILE A 69 9.64 0.17 -5.50
C ILE A 69 9.35 0.82 -4.15
N ASP A 70 8.90 0.00 -3.20
CA ASP A 70 8.82 0.32 -1.78
C ASP A 70 10.09 -0.15 -1.08
N GLY A 71 11.16 0.66 -1.15
CA GLY A 71 12.46 0.32 -0.58
C GLY A 71 13.65 0.98 -1.27
N TRP A 72 14.79 0.97 -0.59
CA TRP A 72 16.08 1.42 -1.13
C TRP A 72 17.24 0.54 -0.64
N GLY A 73 18.44 0.83 -1.13
CA GLY A 73 19.64 0.08 -0.76
C GLY A 73 19.63 -1.30 -1.42
N ASN A 74 19.62 -2.37 -0.63
CA ASN A 74 19.61 -3.74 -1.18
C ASN A 74 18.42 -4.01 -2.10
N HIS A 75 17.26 -3.38 -1.85
CA HIS A 75 16.06 -3.51 -2.69
C HIS A 75 16.27 -2.95 -4.11
N HIS A 76 17.25 -2.04 -4.30
CA HIS A 76 17.58 -1.56 -5.64
C HIS A 76 18.13 -2.68 -6.54
N VAL A 77 18.66 -3.77 -5.97
CA VAL A 77 19.06 -4.94 -6.75
C VAL A 77 17.84 -5.57 -7.43
N ASP A 78 16.74 -5.75 -6.71
CA ASP A 78 15.48 -6.27 -7.27
C ASP A 78 14.94 -5.34 -8.36
N PHE A 79 14.89 -4.04 -8.07
CA PHE A 79 14.44 -3.01 -9.01
C PHE A 79 15.22 -3.00 -10.32
N VAL A 80 16.55 -3.05 -10.24
CA VAL A 80 17.44 -3.05 -11.40
C VAL A 80 17.29 -4.35 -12.20
N ASN A 81 17.18 -5.51 -11.52
CA ASN A 81 16.98 -6.80 -12.18
C ASN A 81 15.61 -6.88 -12.86
N VAL A 82 14.53 -6.38 -12.23
CA VAL A 82 13.20 -6.31 -12.85
C VAL A 82 13.23 -5.47 -14.12
N ILE A 83 13.85 -4.28 -14.07
CA ILE A 83 14.01 -3.41 -15.24
C ILE A 83 14.83 -4.09 -16.34
N GLU A 84 15.90 -4.80 -15.98
CA GLU A 84 16.71 -5.57 -16.92
C GLU A 84 15.89 -6.67 -17.61
N GLN A 85 15.14 -7.46 -16.84
CA GLN A 85 14.36 -8.57 -17.39
C GLN A 85 13.24 -8.09 -18.31
N LEU A 86 12.66 -6.92 -18.05
CA LEU A 86 11.75 -6.24 -18.97
C LEU A 86 12.49 -5.77 -20.25
N GLY A 87 13.65 -5.15 -20.08
CA GLY A 87 14.47 -4.63 -21.18
C GLY A 87 14.97 -5.71 -22.15
N ILE A 88 15.48 -6.83 -21.65
CA ILE A 88 15.89 -8.00 -22.46
C ILE A 88 14.74 -8.53 -23.31
N ARG A 89 13.50 -8.32 -22.84
CA ARG A 89 12.26 -8.75 -23.51
C ARG A 89 11.66 -7.70 -24.44
N GLY A 90 12.35 -6.57 -24.62
CA GLY A 90 11.90 -5.46 -25.48
C GLY A 90 10.74 -4.66 -24.89
N ILE A 91 10.59 -4.67 -23.56
CA ILE A 91 9.56 -3.92 -22.83
C ILE A 91 10.22 -2.70 -22.18
N PRO A 92 10.19 -1.51 -22.81
CA PRO A 92 10.73 -0.30 -22.20
C PRO A 92 10.00 0.04 -20.90
N SER A 93 10.75 0.47 -19.89
CA SER A 93 10.19 0.78 -18.56
C SER A 93 10.58 2.15 -18.04
N VAL A 94 9.76 2.73 -17.15
CA VAL A 94 10.12 3.91 -16.36
C VAL A 94 10.14 3.52 -14.89
N GLY A 95 11.26 3.77 -14.22
CA GLY A 95 11.43 3.49 -12.80
C GLY A 95 10.93 4.64 -11.91
N LEU A 96 10.41 4.30 -10.73
CA LEU A 96 10.08 5.20 -9.63
C LEU A 96 10.75 4.64 -8.38
N SER A 97 11.73 5.35 -7.84
CA SER A 97 12.45 4.92 -6.64
C SER A 97 12.89 6.12 -5.81
N TYR A 98 13.14 5.91 -4.52
CA TYR A 98 13.85 6.85 -3.68
C TYR A 98 15.35 6.75 -3.98
N ILE A 99 15.91 7.79 -4.62
CA ILE A 99 17.32 7.86 -5.00
C ILE A 99 17.91 9.15 -4.44
N ALA A 100 17.89 9.29 -3.12
CA ALA A 100 18.40 10.48 -2.43
C ALA A 100 19.93 10.43 -2.20
N GLN A 101 20.46 11.35 -1.38
CA GLN A 101 21.89 11.38 -1.04
C GLN A 101 22.34 10.10 -0.33
N GLN A 102 21.52 9.61 0.62
CA GLN A 102 21.75 8.38 1.36
C GLN A 102 21.46 7.11 0.54
N GLY A 103 20.60 7.23 -0.47
CA GLY A 103 19.99 6.12 -1.20
C GLY A 103 20.36 6.10 -2.67
N ARG A 104 21.61 6.39 -3.05
CA ARG A 104 22.05 6.21 -4.45
C ARG A 104 21.73 4.79 -4.92
N LEU A 105 21.37 4.64 -6.20
CA LEU A 105 21.15 3.35 -6.84
C LEU A 105 22.38 2.44 -6.58
N VAL A 106 22.17 1.36 -5.82
CA VAL A 106 23.25 0.48 -5.37
C VAL A 106 23.88 -0.29 -6.54
N CYS A 107 23.11 -0.51 -7.59
CA CYS A 107 23.59 -1.07 -8.85
C CYS A 107 22.86 -0.40 -10.02
N THR A 108 23.32 -0.64 -11.24
CA THR A 108 22.67 -0.17 -12.46
C THR A 108 23.09 -1.06 -13.64
N ASN A 109 22.37 -0.95 -14.75
CA ASN A 109 22.71 -1.59 -16.03
C ASN A 109 22.23 -0.70 -17.18
N SER A 110 22.44 -1.14 -18.42
CA SER A 110 22.10 -0.37 -19.63
C SER A 110 20.59 -0.14 -19.83
N TYR A 111 19.72 -0.89 -19.13
CA TYR A 111 18.27 -0.75 -19.21
C TYR A 111 17.70 0.23 -18.18
N VAL A 112 18.47 0.58 -17.13
CA VAL A 112 18.07 1.58 -16.13
C VAL A 112 18.48 2.98 -16.61
N ASP A 113 17.80 3.44 -17.67
CA ASP A 113 18.07 4.70 -18.38
C ASP A 113 17.06 5.83 -18.04
N CYS A 114 15.99 5.52 -17.31
CA CYS A 114 14.94 6.48 -16.95
C CYS A 114 14.32 6.15 -15.60
N VAL A 115 14.70 6.90 -14.56
CA VAL A 115 14.15 6.78 -13.22
C VAL A 115 13.72 8.15 -12.71
N ILE A 116 12.52 8.21 -12.14
CA ILE A 116 12.02 9.36 -11.39
C ILE A 116 12.40 9.13 -9.92
N ASP A 117 13.24 10.01 -9.40
CA ASP A 117 13.48 10.10 -7.97
C ASP A 117 12.28 10.78 -7.29
N PHE A 118 11.74 10.12 -6.26
CA PHE A 118 10.64 10.66 -5.45
C PHE A 118 11.08 11.15 -4.06
N ASN A 119 12.38 11.31 -3.80
CA ASN A 119 12.86 12.06 -2.62
C ASN A 119 12.24 13.48 -2.60
N LYS A 120 11.58 13.81 -1.49
CA LYS A 120 10.99 15.12 -1.20
C LYS A 120 11.73 15.84 -0.07
N SER A 121 12.48 15.10 0.75
CA SER A 121 13.29 15.66 1.81
C SER A 121 14.41 16.53 1.26
N GLU A 122 14.54 17.75 1.79
CA GLU A 122 15.63 18.67 1.42
C GLU A 122 17.00 18.12 1.80
N ALA A 123 17.09 17.38 2.92
CA ALA A 123 18.33 16.75 3.37
C ALA A 123 18.79 15.65 2.40
N GLY A 124 17.85 14.98 1.72
CA GLY A 124 18.13 13.80 0.91
C GLY A 124 18.55 12.57 1.74
N TYR A 125 18.16 12.55 3.02
CA TYR A 125 18.31 11.42 3.93
C TYR A 125 16.92 10.91 4.32
N GLU A 126 16.87 9.63 4.65
CA GLU A 126 15.66 9.03 5.23
C GLU A 126 15.39 9.72 6.57
N SER A 127 14.20 10.32 6.72
CA SER A 127 13.88 11.23 7.83
C SER A 127 13.15 10.57 8.99
N CYS A 128 12.74 9.31 8.84
CA CYS A 128 11.85 8.60 9.75
C CYS A 128 10.44 9.23 9.89
N VAL A 129 10.09 10.22 9.05
CA VAL A 129 8.77 10.87 9.06
C VAL A 129 7.87 10.23 8.03
N VAL A 130 6.86 9.46 8.48
CA VAL A 130 5.98 8.69 7.59
C VAL A 130 5.28 9.60 6.59
N GLY A 131 5.37 9.24 5.30
CA GLY A 131 4.73 9.97 4.21
C GLY A 131 5.53 11.15 3.65
N GLU A 132 6.68 11.53 4.22
CA GLU A 132 7.49 12.63 3.69
C GLU A 132 7.93 12.36 2.24
N ASN A 133 8.45 11.16 1.97
CA ASN A 133 8.95 10.73 0.67
C ASN A 133 7.95 9.82 -0.07
N ASN A 134 6.66 9.92 0.24
CA ASN A 134 5.63 9.17 -0.47
C ASN A 134 5.56 9.59 -1.95
N LEU A 135 5.44 8.59 -2.83
CA LEU A 135 5.15 8.80 -4.24
C LEU A 135 3.88 9.63 -4.39
N THR A 136 3.93 10.68 -5.21
CA THR A 136 2.82 11.64 -5.40
C THR A 136 2.13 11.48 -6.75
N ASP A 137 0.94 12.09 -6.89
CA ASP A 137 0.25 12.20 -8.18
C ASP A 137 1.11 12.86 -9.26
N TYR A 138 1.96 13.83 -8.88
CA TYR A 138 2.88 14.48 -9.79
C TYR A 138 3.98 13.54 -10.29
N ASP A 139 4.48 12.65 -9.44
CA ASP A 139 5.45 11.62 -9.83
C ASP A 139 4.83 10.59 -10.75
N ALA A 140 3.60 10.14 -10.45
CA ALA A 140 2.83 9.25 -11.30
C ALA A 140 2.55 9.87 -12.68
N MET A 141 2.13 11.15 -12.73
CA MET A 141 1.90 11.88 -13.97
C MET A 141 3.18 11.95 -14.83
N LYS A 142 4.33 12.28 -14.23
CA LYS A 142 5.62 12.26 -14.92
C LYS A 142 5.94 10.87 -15.46
N ALA A 143 5.70 9.81 -14.68
CA ALA A 143 5.97 8.43 -15.09
C ALA A 143 5.14 8.02 -16.31
N VAL A 144 3.86 8.35 -16.32
CA VAL A 144 2.97 8.12 -17.47
C VAL A 144 3.46 8.89 -18.70
N ALA A 145 3.80 10.17 -18.56
CA ALA A 145 4.31 10.96 -19.69
C ALA A 145 5.61 10.37 -20.27
N LEU A 146 6.54 9.94 -19.41
CA LEU A 146 7.80 9.34 -19.81
C LEU A 146 7.61 7.96 -20.45
N VAL A 147 6.68 7.14 -19.97
CA VAL A 147 6.42 5.81 -20.57
C VAL A 147 5.85 5.96 -21.98
N LYS A 148 4.96 6.93 -22.20
CA LYS A 148 4.44 7.27 -23.54
C LYS A 148 5.56 7.76 -24.48
N ASN A 149 6.49 8.58 -23.96
CA ASN A 149 7.66 9.00 -24.72
C ASN A 149 8.57 7.82 -25.10
N LYS A 150 8.79 6.87 -24.18
CA LYS A 150 9.56 5.66 -24.45
C LYS A 150 8.91 4.77 -25.49
N LEU A 151 7.59 4.56 -25.39
CA LEU A 151 6.79 3.87 -26.40
C LEU A 151 7.01 4.47 -27.79
N ARG A 152 6.93 5.80 -27.93
CA ARG A 152 7.22 6.50 -29.19
C ARG A 152 8.65 6.24 -29.70
N LYS A 153 9.67 6.34 -28.83
CA LYS A 153 11.07 6.08 -29.21
C LYS A 153 11.32 4.63 -29.63
N ALA A 154 10.58 3.69 -29.05
CA ALA A 154 10.62 2.28 -29.40
C ALA A 154 9.83 1.95 -30.69
N GLY A 155 9.36 2.95 -31.45
CA GLY A 155 8.57 2.74 -32.66
C GLY A 155 7.14 2.25 -32.40
N LYS A 156 6.67 2.36 -31.16
CA LYS A 156 5.33 1.96 -30.70
C LYS A 156 4.54 3.16 -30.19
N PRO A 157 4.36 4.24 -30.99
CA PRO A 157 3.64 5.42 -30.49
C PRO A 157 2.24 5.05 -29.99
N VAL A 158 1.81 5.79 -28.98
CA VAL A 158 0.47 5.71 -28.42
C VAL A 158 -0.49 6.24 -29.48
N ASP A 159 -1.50 5.43 -29.82
CA ASP A 159 -2.46 5.78 -30.87
C ASP A 159 -3.73 6.37 -30.28
N THR A 160 -4.15 7.51 -30.82
CA THR A 160 -5.40 8.17 -30.45
C THR A 160 -6.57 7.75 -31.32
N GLY A 161 -6.33 7.12 -32.47
CA GLY A 161 -7.30 6.88 -33.54
C GLY A 161 -7.97 5.49 -33.59
N SER A 162 -7.67 4.55 -32.69
CA SER A 162 -8.37 3.25 -32.73
C SER A 162 -9.90 3.40 -32.55
N ASP A 163 -10.67 2.93 -33.53
CA ASP A 163 -12.14 2.97 -33.55
C ASP A 163 -12.80 1.83 -32.74
N GLU A 164 -12.02 0.87 -32.22
CA GLU A 164 -12.58 -0.21 -31.42
C GLU A 164 -13.07 0.31 -30.05
N PRO A 165 -14.34 0.03 -29.69
CA PRO A 165 -14.91 0.54 -28.46
C PRO A 165 -14.24 -0.11 -27.25
N ALA A 166 -13.97 0.72 -26.24
CA ALA A 166 -13.52 0.25 -24.94
C ALA A 166 -14.57 -0.68 -24.32
N GLN A 167 -14.12 -1.77 -23.71
CA GLN A 167 -15.00 -2.78 -23.10
C GLN A 167 -14.80 -2.78 -21.58
N ASN A 168 -15.89 -2.64 -20.83
CA ASN A 168 -15.85 -2.78 -19.38
C ASN A 168 -15.80 -4.26 -19.03
N LEU A 169 -14.73 -4.70 -18.38
CA LEU A 169 -14.54 -6.09 -17.95
C LEU A 169 -15.23 -6.32 -16.60
N HIS A 170 -14.79 -5.61 -15.57
CA HIS A 170 -15.30 -5.70 -14.20
C HIS A 170 -15.60 -4.30 -13.66
N ARG A 171 -16.54 -4.23 -12.71
CA ARG A 171 -16.91 -2.98 -12.03
C ARG A 171 -16.80 -3.14 -10.53
N LEU A 172 -16.06 -2.23 -9.92
CA LEU A 172 -16.04 -2.00 -8.47
C LEU A 172 -16.86 -0.75 -8.16
N THR A 173 -17.85 -0.89 -7.28
CA THR A 173 -18.59 0.23 -6.71
C THR A 173 -18.18 0.41 -5.26
N ARG A 174 -17.68 1.60 -4.91
CA ARG A 174 -17.39 1.97 -3.53
C ARG A 174 -18.45 2.94 -3.03
N LYS A 175 -19.10 2.58 -1.92
CA LYS A 175 -20.01 3.47 -1.19
C LYS A 175 -19.27 4.03 0.02
N VAL A 176 -19.02 5.34 -0.01
CA VAL A 176 -18.22 6.03 1.01
C VAL A 176 -19.16 6.77 1.95
N PHE A 177 -19.19 6.34 3.20
CA PHE A 177 -19.97 6.94 4.28
C PHE A 177 -19.06 7.89 5.08
N HIS A 178 -19.50 9.12 5.30
CA HIS A 178 -18.68 10.12 5.98
C HIS A 178 -18.95 10.17 7.48
N ILE A 179 -17.90 10.01 8.29
CA ILE A 179 -17.94 10.11 9.74
C ILE A 179 -17.54 11.53 10.13
N ASN A 180 -18.41 12.18 10.90
CA ASN A 180 -18.24 13.53 11.45
C ASN A 180 -17.66 13.49 12.86
N GLU A 181 -18.00 12.45 13.64
CA GLU A 181 -17.61 12.33 15.05
C GLU A 181 -17.29 10.87 15.40
N VAL A 182 -16.33 10.68 16.30
CA VAL A 182 -15.89 9.36 16.77
C VAL A 182 -15.77 9.36 18.28
N HIS A 183 -16.45 8.45 18.96
CA HIS A 183 -16.46 8.37 20.43
C HIS A 183 -16.31 6.93 20.92
N LEU A 184 -15.86 6.75 22.17
CA LEU A 184 -15.92 5.47 22.86
C LEU A 184 -17.26 5.33 23.61
N GLY A 185 -17.87 4.14 23.56
CA GLY A 185 -19.19 3.90 24.16
C GLY A 185 -19.44 2.45 24.56
N GLU A 186 -20.69 2.11 24.88
CA GLU A 186 -21.04 0.76 25.38
C GLU A 186 -21.05 -0.31 24.28
N LYS A 187 -21.28 0.08 23.02
CA LYS A 187 -21.34 -0.82 21.86
C LYS A 187 -20.79 -0.13 20.62
N THR A 188 -20.31 -0.93 19.67
CA THR A 188 -19.87 -0.43 18.37
C THR A 188 -21.08 -0.20 17.47
N GLU A 189 -21.27 1.02 16.98
CA GLU A 189 -22.39 1.38 16.09
C GLU A 189 -22.07 2.61 15.24
N ILE A 190 -22.78 2.75 14.12
CA ILE A 190 -22.70 3.92 13.24
C ILE A 190 -24.12 4.47 13.06
N ASP A 191 -24.34 5.72 13.48
CA ASP A 191 -25.62 6.41 13.28
C ASP A 191 -25.36 7.85 12.82
N ARG A 192 -25.95 8.22 11.68
CA ARG A 192 -25.97 9.60 11.16
C ARG A 192 -24.60 10.32 11.19
N GLY A 193 -23.54 9.59 10.83
CA GLY A 193 -22.17 10.12 10.77
C GLY A 193 -21.43 10.13 12.11
N VAL A 194 -21.97 9.52 13.16
CA VAL A 194 -21.26 9.28 14.43
C VAL A 194 -20.86 7.82 14.48
N LEU A 195 -19.56 7.56 14.66
CA LEU A 195 -19.02 6.22 14.93
C LEU A 195 -18.77 6.08 16.43
N THR A 196 -19.52 5.22 17.08
CA THR A 196 -19.23 4.80 18.46
C THR A 196 -18.44 3.50 18.42
N ILE A 197 -17.32 3.42 19.13
CA ILE A 197 -16.51 2.21 19.26
C ILE A 197 -16.65 1.68 20.69
N ARG A 198 -16.92 0.38 20.83
CA ARG A 198 -17.13 -0.25 22.13
C ARG A 198 -15.89 -0.12 23.03
N ASN A 199 -16.13 0.26 24.29
CA ASN A 199 -15.12 0.25 25.33
C ASN A 199 -14.56 -1.17 25.56
N GLY A 200 -13.23 -1.28 25.57
CA GLY A 200 -12.56 -2.57 25.74
C GLY A 200 -12.73 -3.51 24.54
N ILE A 201 -12.81 -2.95 23.33
CA ILE A 201 -12.85 -3.72 22.07
C ILE A 201 -11.66 -4.69 21.94
N GLU A 202 -10.51 -4.28 22.48
CA GLU A 202 -9.25 -4.99 22.44
C GLU A 202 -9.12 -6.13 23.48
N LYS A 203 -9.93 -6.13 24.55
CA LYS A 203 -9.71 -7.01 25.73
C LYS A 203 -9.69 -8.50 25.40
N CYS A 204 -10.67 -8.98 24.63
CA CYS A 204 -10.72 -10.38 24.22
C CYS A 204 -9.64 -10.74 23.19
N ILE A 205 -9.19 -9.75 22.42
CA ILE A 205 -8.20 -9.93 21.36
C ILE A 205 -6.81 -10.10 21.97
N VAL A 206 -6.44 -9.26 22.94
CA VAL A 206 -5.18 -9.39 23.70
C VAL A 206 -5.04 -10.80 24.31
N GLN A 207 -6.12 -11.32 24.91
CA GLN A 207 -6.13 -12.66 25.52
C GLN A 207 -5.90 -13.79 24.50
N SER A 208 -6.12 -13.53 23.20
CA SER A 208 -5.98 -14.52 22.13
C SER A 208 -4.64 -14.45 21.38
N GLU A 209 -3.82 -13.42 21.62
CA GLU A 209 -2.56 -13.19 20.92
C GLU A 209 -1.38 -13.29 21.92
N PRO A 210 -0.75 -14.47 22.10
CA PRO A 210 0.25 -14.69 23.15
C PRO A 210 1.56 -13.91 22.96
N ARG A 211 1.75 -13.27 21.79
CA ARG A 211 2.91 -12.43 21.46
C ARG A 211 2.68 -10.95 21.81
N ILE A 212 1.47 -10.60 22.24
CA ILE A 212 1.06 -9.24 22.57
C ILE A 212 0.75 -9.17 24.06
N LYS A 213 1.47 -8.29 24.76
CA LYS A 213 1.28 -8.06 26.18
C LYS A 213 0.06 -7.19 26.45
N ASN A 214 -0.14 -6.16 25.64
CA ASN A 214 -1.27 -5.24 25.76
C ASN A 214 -1.57 -4.55 24.43
N ILE A 215 -2.81 -4.08 24.28
CA ILE A 215 -3.21 -3.17 23.20
C ILE A 215 -3.90 -1.98 23.85
N LYS A 216 -3.56 -0.77 23.41
CA LYS A 216 -4.24 0.45 23.82
C LYS A 216 -4.97 1.03 22.62
N ILE A 217 -6.26 1.29 22.79
CA ILE A 217 -7.10 1.97 21.79
C ILE A 217 -7.26 3.41 22.20
N SER A 218 -7.05 4.33 21.25
CA SER A 218 -7.37 5.73 21.44
C SER A 218 -7.89 6.37 20.16
N ILE A 219 -8.66 7.45 20.32
CA ILE A 219 -9.19 8.25 19.21
C ILE A 219 -8.43 9.57 19.21
N ILE A 220 -7.73 9.85 18.13
CA ILE A 220 -7.01 11.11 17.94
C ILE A 220 -7.85 11.99 17.04
N GLU A 221 -8.27 13.15 17.56
CA GLU A 221 -9.08 14.12 16.82
C GLU A 221 -8.23 14.87 15.79
N PRO A 222 -8.84 15.32 14.67
CA PRO A 222 -8.18 16.22 13.72
C PRO A 222 -7.54 17.42 14.41
N GLY A 223 -6.25 17.65 14.16
CA GLY A 223 -5.46 18.73 14.76
C GLY A 223 -4.85 18.43 16.12
N ASN A 224 -5.24 17.34 16.81
CA ASN A 224 -4.68 16.97 18.12
C ASN A 224 -3.47 16.03 17.99
N TYR A 225 -2.39 16.52 17.40
CA TYR A 225 -1.21 15.72 17.06
C TYR A 225 0.01 15.95 17.98
N ASP A 226 -0.17 16.69 19.08
CA ASP A 226 0.90 16.99 20.05
C ASP A 226 0.99 15.92 21.15
N MET A 227 1.16 14.67 20.71
CA MET A 227 1.21 13.50 21.58
C MET A 227 2.27 12.52 21.12
N PHE A 228 2.83 11.77 22.06
CA PHE A 228 3.77 10.71 21.76
C PHE A 228 3.04 9.52 21.12
N VAL A 229 3.61 8.99 20.04
CA VAL A 229 3.23 7.73 19.41
C VAL A 229 4.46 6.84 19.27
N ASN A 230 4.26 5.52 19.35
CA ASN A 230 5.29 4.55 19.00
C ASN A 230 5.47 4.48 17.48
N SER A 231 6.46 3.70 17.03
CA SER A 231 6.74 3.50 15.61
C SER A 231 5.53 2.98 14.85
N ASN A 232 5.26 3.60 13.71
CA ASN A 232 4.18 3.24 12.81
C ASN A 232 4.42 1.87 12.18
N LEU A 233 3.47 0.97 12.39
CA LEU A 233 3.39 -0.31 11.69
C LEU A 233 2.56 -0.16 10.43
N ASP A 234 1.45 0.58 10.43
CA ASP A 234 0.71 0.86 9.19
C ASP A 234 -0.32 1.98 9.34
N TYR A 235 -0.80 2.46 8.19
CA TYR A 235 -2.06 3.18 8.07
C TYR A 235 -2.97 2.42 7.10
N SER A 236 -4.24 2.23 7.45
CA SER A 236 -5.19 1.45 6.65
C SER A 236 -6.61 2.05 6.66
N PRO A 237 -7.42 1.77 5.62
CA PRO A 237 -8.81 2.22 5.58
C PRO A 237 -9.72 1.34 6.45
N ILE A 238 -10.87 1.89 6.85
CA ILE A 238 -11.99 1.08 7.36
C ILE A 238 -12.96 0.85 6.19
N ALA A 239 -12.90 -0.34 5.61
CA ALA A 239 -13.75 -0.75 4.50
C ALA A 239 -14.13 -2.22 4.64
N CYS A 240 -15.32 -2.59 4.13
CA CYS A 240 -15.79 -3.97 4.12
C CYS A 240 -16.48 -4.33 2.81
N LYS A 241 -16.40 -5.62 2.48
CA LYS A 241 -17.00 -6.18 1.29
C LYS A 241 -18.45 -6.56 1.53
N VAL A 242 -19.35 -5.96 0.76
CA VAL A 242 -20.79 -6.24 0.85
C VAL A 242 -21.22 -7.27 -0.19
N ARG A 243 -20.62 -7.24 -1.38
CA ARG A 243 -20.94 -8.17 -2.47
C ARG A 243 -19.76 -8.32 -3.42
N GLY A 244 -19.49 -9.55 -3.87
CA GLY A 244 -18.40 -9.86 -4.78
C GLY A 244 -17.07 -10.03 -4.06
N GLU A 245 -15.99 -10.12 -4.81
CA GLU A 245 -14.62 -10.30 -4.28
C GLU A 245 -13.81 -8.99 -4.39
N LEU A 246 -12.62 -8.95 -3.78
CA LEU A 246 -11.76 -7.77 -3.87
C LEU A 246 -11.52 -7.41 -5.34
N GLY A 247 -11.84 -6.16 -5.70
CA GLY A 247 -11.74 -5.62 -7.05
C GLY A 247 -13.04 -5.64 -7.87
N GLU A 248 -14.13 -6.24 -7.39
CA GLU A 248 -15.41 -6.23 -8.09
C GLU A 248 -16.64 -6.19 -7.17
N GLY A 249 -17.80 -5.78 -7.66
CA GLY A 249 -19.01 -5.74 -6.85
C GLY A 249 -19.11 -4.48 -5.99
N VAL A 250 -19.41 -4.61 -4.70
CA VAL A 250 -19.73 -3.49 -3.80
C VAL A 250 -18.88 -3.54 -2.53
N THR A 251 -18.18 -2.42 -2.28
CA THR A 251 -17.40 -2.17 -1.07
C THR A 251 -18.03 -0.99 -0.32
N HIS A 252 -18.29 -1.15 0.98
CA HIS A 252 -18.60 -0.03 1.87
C HIS A 252 -17.30 0.48 2.50
N MET A 253 -17.16 1.79 2.66
CA MET A 253 -15.96 2.41 3.23
C MET A 253 -16.35 3.60 4.11
N LEU A 254 -15.62 3.80 5.19
CA LEU A 254 -15.68 5.03 5.98
C LEU A 254 -14.67 6.07 5.48
N SER A 255 -15.09 7.33 5.47
CA SER A 255 -14.24 8.50 5.34
C SER A 255 -14.37 9.38 6.57
N GLY A 256 -13.40 10.29 6.82
CA GLY A 256 -13.35 11.06 8.07
C GLY A 256 -12.70 10.29 9.23
N ILE A 257 -12.25 9.06 8.99
CA ILE A 257 -11.48 8.25 9.95
C ILE A 257 -10.47 7.35 9.23
N THR A 258 -9.27 7.22 9.79
CA THR A 258 -8.19 6.33 9.31
C THR A 258 -7.66 5.48 10.47
N VAL A 259 -7.29 4.22 10.22
CA VAL A 259 -6.65 3.37 11.23
C VAL A 259 -5.16 3.64 11.26
N MET A 260 -4.58 3.77 12.45
CA MET A 260 -3.14 3.84 12.68
C MET A 260 -2.73 2.71 13.61
N ILE A 261 -1.79 1.89 13.17
CA ILE A 261 -1.18 0.85 13.99
C ILE A 261 0.21 1.32 14.38
N THR A 262 0.52 1.32 15.67
CA THR A 262 1.87 1.53 16.18
C THR A 262 2.25 0.40 17.11
N GLY A 263 3.54 0.26 17.42
CA GLY A 263 3.92 -0.64 18.49
C GLY A 263 5.34 -0.49 19.01
N VAL A 264 5.57 -1.12 20.15
CA VAL A 264 6.83 -1.12 20.88
C VAL A 264 6.97 -2.44 21.65
N GLU A 265 8.21 -2.88 21.83
CA GLU A 265 8.54 -4.06 22.62
C GLU A 265 8.62 -3.73 24.12
N ASP A 266 8.00 -4.58 24.95
CA ASP A 266 8.07 -4.49 26.41
C ASP A 266 9.51 -4.61 26.91
N LYS A 267 9.83 -3.95 28.04
CA LYS A 267 11.15 -3.87 28.71
C LYS A 267 12.30 -3.29 27.88
N SER A 268 12.58 -3.82 26.69
CA SER A 268 13.65 -3.31 25.82
C SER A 268 13.34 -1.92 25.27
N GLY A 269 12.05 -1.60 25.10
CA GLY A 269 11.59 -0.38 24.44
C GLY A 269 11.89 -0.36 22.94
N PHE A 270 12.23 -1.49 22.35
CA PHE A 270 12.57 -1.59 20.93
C PHE A 270 11.38 -1.19 20.07
N GLN A 271 11.62 -0.26 19.17
CA GLN A 271 10.65 0.24 18.20
C GLN A 271 10.78 -0.60 16.93
N PRO A 272 9.73 -1.29 16.47
CA PRO A 272 9.80 -2.13 15.28
C PRO A 272 10.31 -1.38 14.05
N CYS A 273 11.59 -1.58 13.73
CA CYS A 273 12.29 -0.92 12.64
C CYS A 273 13.62 -1.63 12.31
N ASN A 274 14.20 -1.30 11.16
CA ASN A 274 15.54 -1.69 10.74
C ASN A 274 16.39 -0.44 10.43
N ILE A 275 15.86 0.52 9.66
CA ILE A 275 16.50 1.83 9.48
C ILE A 275 15.56 2.92 9.94
N GLY A 276 15.81 3.38 11.17
CA GLY A 276 15.10 4.50 11.75
C GLY A 276 13.68 4.14 12.14
N SER A 277 13.26 4.67 13.27
CA SER A 277 11.97 4.41 13.88
C SER A 277 11.16 5.71 13.90
N SER A 278 9.84 5.60 13.79
CA SER A 278 8.93 6.76 13.63
C SER A 278 8.23 7.14 14.93
N GLU A 279 8.75 6.71 16.08
CA GLU A 279 8.26 7.14 17.38
C GLU A 279 8.59 8.60 17.66
N GLY A 280 7.75 9.25 18.48
CA GLY A 280 7.92 10.64 18.86
C GLY A 280 6.62 11.39 18.84
N ILE A 281 6.70 12.72 18.78
CA ILE A 281 5.50 13.55 18.72
C ILE A 281 4.87 13.42 17.34
N LEU A 282 3.62 12.96 17.27
CA LEU A 282 2.93 12.60 16.03
C LEU A 282 3.02 13.69 14.96
N LYS A 283 2.79 14.96 15.30
CA LYS A 283 2.89 16.10 14.35
C LYS A 283 4.25 16.25 13.66
N ASN A 284 5.31 15.67 14.23
CA ASN A 284 6.67 15.68 13.68
C ASN A 284 7.02 14.36 12.97
N GLN A 285 6.24 13.30 13.17
CA GLN A 285 6.54 11.94 12.66
C GLN A 285 5.65 11.49 11.52
N VAL A 286 4.69 12.32 11.08
CA VAL A 286 3.87 12.05 9.90
C VAL A 286 3.64 13.31 9.07
N VAL A 287 3.76 13.17 7.75
CA VAL A 287 3.25 14.16 6.79
C VAL A 287 1.84 13.73 6.38
N LEU A 288 0.83 14.44 6.87
CA LEU A 288 -0.58 14.21 6.54
C LEU A 288 -0.88 14.55 5.07
N ASP A 289 -2.06 14.15 4.60
CA ASP A 289 -2.55 14.43 3.25
C ASP A 289 -1.64 13.86 2.15
N ARG A 290 -1.13 12.65 2.36
CA ARG A 290 -0.43 11.83 1.37
C ARG A 290 -1.23 10.57 1.06
N ALA A 291 -0.85 9.88 -0.02
CA ALA A 291 -1.51 8.63 -0.40
C ALA A 291 -1.44 7.59 0.74
N GLY A 292 -0.31 7.51 1.45
CA GLY A 292 -0.08 6.58 2.54
C GLY A 292 -0.39 7.07 3.95
N THR A 293 -0.93 8.28 4.12
CA THR A 293 -1.16 8.86 5.45
C THR A 293 -2.59 9.36 5.62
N PRO A 294 -3.05 9.55 6.88
CA PRO A 294 -4.37 10.12 7.15
C PRO A 294 -4.52 11.50 6.52
N LYS A 295 -5.75 11.88 6.18
CA LYS A 295 -6.04 13.28 5.86
C LYS A 295 -5.96 14.11 7.13
N SER A 296 -5.60 15.39 7.01
CA SER A 296 -5.61 16.32 8.16
C SER A 296 -7.00 16.54 8.77
N THR A 297 -8.06 16.17 8.04
CA THR A 297 -9.45 16.21 8.49
C THR A 297 -9.94 14.90 9.09
N ASP A 298 -9.18 13.82 9.02
CA ASP A 298 -9.61 12.51 9.50
C ASP A 298 -9.32 12.37 11.00
N TYR A 299 -10.27 11.77 11.73
CA TYR A 299 -9.96 11.13 13.01
C TYR A 299 -8.98 9.98 12.79
N ILE A 300 -8.16 9.67 13.78
CA ILE A 300 -7.30 8.49 13.75
C ILE A 300 -7.75 7.50 14.82
N LEU A 301 -8.16 6.30 14.40
CA LEU A 301 -8.31 5.15 15.29
C LEU A 301 -6.93 4.58 15.55
N HIS A 302 -6.36 4.91 16.70
CA HIS A 302 -5.01 4.52 17.08
C HIS A 302 -5.03 3.20 17.86
N VAL A 303 -4.43 2.17 17.26
CA VAL A 303 -4.17 0.85 17.86
C VAL A 303 -2.69 0.77 18.20
N ASP A 304 -2.37 0.95 19.48
CA ASP A 304 -0.99 0.90 19.98
C ASP A 304 -0.71 -0.47 20.62
N VAL A 305 0.23 -1.21 20.05
CA VAL A 305 0.55 -2.59 20.43
C VAL A 305 1.81 -2.62 21.30
N LEU A 306 1.67 -3.19 22.50
CA LEU A 306 2.81 -3.53 23.35
C LEU A 306 3.14 -5.02 23.12
N PHE A 307 4.21 -5.28 22.39
CA PHE A 307 4.70 -6.63 22.14
C PHE A 307 5.37 -7.22 23.38
N GLU A 308 5.30 -8.54 23.52
CA GLU A 308 6.16 -9.24 24.48
C GLU A 308 7.64 -9.07 24.11
N GLU A 309 8.54 -9.21 25.08
CA GLU A 309 9.99 -9.08 24.84
C GLU A 309 10.47 -10.03 23.73
N GLY A 310 11.18 -9.49 22.74
CA GLY A 310 11.67 -10.18 21.55
C GLY A 310 10.67 -10.24 20.39
N GLU A 311 9.37 -9.98 20.60
CA GLU A 311 8.33 -10.12 19.58
C GLU A 311 8.21 -8.88 18.67
N GLY A 312 8.70 -7.72 19.09
CA GLY A 312 8.71 -6.50 18.25
C GLY A 312 9.70 -6.58 17.08
N ARG A 313 10.44 -7.68 16.94
CA ARG A 313 11.51 -7.89 15.97
C ARG A 313 11.25 -9.07 15.03
N THR A 314 10.18 -9.82 15.25
CA THR A 314 9.86 -11.05 14.53
C THR A 314 8.70 -10.83 13.57
N ALA A 315 8.66 -11.61 12.48
CA ALA A 315 7.52 -11.56 11.57
C ALA A 315 6.23 -11.98 12.26
N GLU A 316 6.30 -13.01 13.09
CA GLU A 316 5.14 -13.56 13.78
C GLU A 316 4.57 -12.58 14.81
N GLY A 317 5.42 -11.82 15.51
CA GLY A 317 4.99 -10.76 16.43
C GLY A 317 4.33 -9.60 15.70
N ILE A 318 4.96 -9.08 14.64
CA ILE A 318 4.36 -8.01 13.82
C ILE A 318 3.04 -8.47 13.18
N MET A 319 2.97 -9.66 12.61
CA MET A 319 1.74 -10.25 12.08
C MET A 319 0.66 -10.42 13.15
N ALA A 320 1.02 -10.68 14.41
CA ALA A 320 0.07 -10.69 15.52
C ALA A 320 -0.52 -9.30 15.77
N GLY A 321 0.29 -8.25 15.74
CA GLY A 321 -0.17 -6.86 15.84
C GLY A 321 -1.20 -6.50 14.76
N HIS A 322 -0.91 -6.88 13.52
CA HIS A 322 -1.83 -6.67 12.38
C HIS A 322 -3.10 -7.50 12.46
N ARG A 323 -3.02 -8.78 12.87
CA ARG A 323 -4.23 -9.58 13.16
C ARG A 323 -5.09 -8.94 14.23
N ALA A 324 -4.48 -8.45 15.29
CA ALA A 324 -5.21 -7.86 16.40
C ALA A 324 -5.91 -6.55 15.97
N ALA A 325 -5.19 -5.67 15.26
CA ALA A 325 -5.76 -4.46 14.69
C ALA A 325 -6.91 -4.77 13.72
N ASP A 326 -6.74 -5.75 12.85
CA ASP A 326 -7.77 -6.11 11.88
C ASP A 326 -9.01 -6.73 12.54
N ARG A 327 -8.85 -7.50 13.63
CA ARG A 327 -9.98 -7.98 14.46
C ARG A 327 -10.74 -6.83 15.14
N ILE A 328 -10.04 -5.78 15.59
CA ILE A 328 -10.67 -4.57 16.15
C ILE A 328 -11.49 -3.89 15.05
N VAL A 329 -10.89 -3.65 13.88
CA VAL A 329 -11.57 -3.04 12.74
C VAL A 329 -12.73 -3.90 12.26
N GLN A 330 -12.64 -5.23 12.37
CA GLN A 330 -13.72 -6.13 11.98
C GLN A 330 -15.02 -5.89 12.77
N GLU A 331 -14.95 -5.52 14.06
CA GLU A 331 -16.15 -5.16 14.81
C GLU A 331 -16.87 -3.95 14.20
N ILE A 332 -16.10 -2.98 13.68
CA ILE A 332 -16.63 -1.80 12.97
C ILE A 332 -17.17 -2.23 11.60
N ARG A 333 -16.48 -3.12 10.88
CA ARG A 333 -16.94 -3.65 9.59
C ARG A 333 -18.28 -4.39 9.69
N ASN A 334 -18.50 -5.09 10.80
CA ASN A 334 -19.75 -5.84 11.04
C ASN A 334 -20.98 -4.92 11.14
N VAL A 335 -20.82 -3.67 11.60
CA VAL A 335 -21.90 -2.67 11.56
C VAL A 335 -21.95 -1.92 10.23
N LEU A 336 -20.79 -1.71 9.58
CA LEU A 336 -20.68 -1.01 8.29
C LEU A 336 -21.31 -1.79 7.12
N VAL A 337 -21.21 -3.12 7.12
CA VAL A 337 -21.65 -3.97 5.99
C VAL A 337 -23.15 -3.82 5.69
N ASN A 338 -23.95 -3.55 6.73
CA ASN A 338 -25.41 -3.38 6.63
C ASN A 338 -25.84 -1.91 6.72
N LEU A 339 -24.91 -0.96 6.64
CA LEU A 339 -25.21 0.46 6.83
C LEU A 339 -26.05 1.02 5.67
N ASP A 340 -27.25 1.50 5.99
CA ASP A 340 -28.21 2.09 5.05
C ASP A 340 -28.90 3.37 5.58
N ASN A 341 -28.68 3.71 6.85
CA ASN A 341 -29.33 4.81 7.57
C ASN A 341 -28.64 6.18 7.41
N MET A 342 -27.68 6.32 6.49
CA MET A 342 -27.00 7.60 6.21
C MET A 342 -26.58 7.72 4.73
N PRO A 343 -26.46 8.95 4.20
CA PRO A 343 -26.05 9.17 2.83
C PRO A 343 -24.61 8.71 2.60
N TYR A 344 -24.32 8.33 1.36
CA TYR A 344 -22.98 7.95 0.92
C TYR A 344 -22.62 8.62 -0.41
N THR A 345 -21.33 8.84 -0.62
CA THR A 345 -20.77 9.16 -1.94
C THR A 345 -20.54 7.86 -2.70
N ARG A 346 -21.02 7.78 -3.93
CA ARG A 346 -20.80 6.62 -4.80
C ARG A 346 -19.62 6.88 -5.72
N GLU A 347 -18.66 5.97 -5.70
CA GLU A 347 -17.53 5.94 -6.62
C GLU A 347 -17.60 4.65 -7.45
N GLU A 348 -17.35 4.77 -8.76
CA GLU A 348 -17.34 3.63 -9.66
C GLU A 348 -16.00 3.54 -10.39
N PHE A 349 -15.40 2.35 -10.32
CA PHE A 349 -14.15 2.03 -11.01
C PHE A 349 -14.42 0.89 -11.97
N ASN A 350 -14.17 1.13 -13.25
CA ASN A 350 -14.27 0.10 -14.28
C ASN A 350 -12.87 -0.37 -14.65
N ASP A 351 -12.70 -1.68 -14.68
CA ASP A 351 -11.58 -2.29 -15.37
C ASP A 351 -11.90 -2.32 -16.87
N VAL A 352 -11.07 -1.69 -17.68
CA VAL A 352 -11.40 -1.36 -19.08
C VAL A 352 -10.38 -1.96 -20.02
N MET A 353 -10.84 -2.90 -20.85
CA MET A 353 -10.08 -3.38 -21.99
C MET A 353 -10.13 -2.34 -23.11
N ARG A 354 -8.99 -2.05 -23.72
CA ARG A 354 -8.90 -1.10 -24.84
C ARG A 354 -8.19 -1.77 -26.02
N PRO A 355 -8.92 -2.58 -26.80
CA PRO A 355 -8.36 -3.25 -27.96
C PRO A 355 -7.60 -2.30 -28.89
N GLY A 356 -6.46 -2.75 -29.40
CA GLY A 356 -5.60 -1.98 -30.30
C GLY A 356 -4.78 -0.86 -29.65
N LYS A 357 -5.04 -0.49 -28.39
CA LYS A 357 -4.19 0.46 -27.65
C LYS A 357 -2.90 -0.19 -27.15
N ARG A 358 -1.90 0.63 -26.86
CA ARG A 358 -0.61 0.17 -26.32
C ARG A 358 -0.79 -0.34 -24.90
N LYS A 359 -0.30 -1.56 -24.63
CA LYS A 359 -0.43 -2.21 -23.33
C LYS A 359 0.63 -1.73 -22.37
N VAL A 360 0.20 -1.12 -21.27
CA VAL A 360 1.09 -0.66 -20.20
C VAL A 360 0.74 -1.43 -18.94
N ILE A 361 1.77 -1.95 -18.27
CA ILE A 361 1.63 -2.60 -16.95
C ILE A 361 2.30 -1.76 -15.87
N LEU A 362 1.89 -1.97 -14.63
CA LEU A 362 2.60 -1.49 -13.45
C LEU A 362 3.27 -2.68 -12.77
N VAL A 363 4.54 -2.57 -12.44
CA VAL A 363 5.23 -3.48 -11.52
C VAL A 363 5.40 -2.77 -10.20
N LYS A 364 4.84 -3.33 -9.12
CA LYS A 364 5.05 -2.87 -7.75
C LYS A 364 5.99 -3.85 -7.06
N ILE A 365 7.17 -3.37 -6.67
CA ILE A 365 8.13 -4.14 -5.89
C ILE A 365 7.87 -3.82 -4.42
N VAL A 366 7.47 -4.83 -3.66
CA VAL A 366 7.02 -4.72 -2.26
C VAL A 366 7.91 -5.56 -1.35
N SER A 367 7.87 -5.28 -0.04
CA SER A 367 8.72 -6.02 0.89
C SER A 367 8.26 -7.46 1.08
N GLY A 368 9.23 -8.38 1.13
CA GLY A 368 9.07 -9.80 1.44
C GLY A 368 10.33 -10.34 2.15
N LEU A 369 10.99 -9.48 2.92
CA LEU A 369 12.28 -9.77 3.53
C LEU A 369 12.16 -10.68 4.75
N GLY A 370 11.06 -10.49 5.50
CA GLY A 370 10.84 -11.09 6.79
C GLY A 370 11.26 -10.18 7.93
N ASN A 371 11.36 -10.76 9.13
CA ASN A 371 11.35 -10.00 10.37
C ASN A 371 10.15 -9.03 10.34
N MET A 372 10.37 -7.74 10.46
CA MET A 372 9.29 -6.76 10.50
C MET A 372 8.75 -6.37 9.11
N TYR A 373 9.52 -6.59 8.05
CA TYR A 373 9.25 -6.02 6.73
C TYR A 373 8.70 -7.08 5.79
N ASP A 374 7.38 -7.12 5.70
CA ASP A 374 6.66 -8.03 4.83
C ASP A 374 5.44 -7.32 4.23
N THR A 375 4.88 -7.95 3.21
CA THR A 375 3.62 -7.58 2.58
C THR A 375 2.71 -8.80 2.58
N ALA A 376 1.46 -8.60 2.94
CA ALA A 376 0.42 -9.60 2.85
C ALA A 376 -0.54 -9.28 1.70
N MET A 377 -0.98 -10.33 1.01
CA MET A 377 -1.77 -10.26 -0.20
C MET A 377 -3.15 -10.87 0.03
N PHE A 378 -4.18 -10.30 -0.60
CA PHE A 378 -5.56 -10.82 -0.62
C PHE A 378 -6.18 -11.07 0.76
N PRO A 379 -6.26 -10.05 1.63
CA PRO A 379 -7.06 -10.16 2.85
C PRO A 379 -8.54 -10.43 2.56
N CYS A 380 -9.29 -10.90 3.55
CA CYS A 380 -10.75 -11.08 3.44
C CYS A 380 -11.49 -9.76 3.19
N GLU A 381 -10.99 -8.66 3.76
CA GLU A 381 -11.62 -7.35 3.71
C GLU A 381 -10.67 -6.31 3.10
N PRO A 382 -11.17 -5.27 2.40
CA PRO A 382 -10.34 -4.26 1.78
C PRO A 382 -9.38 -3.58 2.77
N GLY A 383 -8.07 -3.73 2.53
CA GLY A 383 -7.02 -3.18 3.39
C GLY A 383 -6.86 -3.90 4.74
N GLY A 384 -7.54 -5.02 4.95
CA GLY A 384 -7.38 -5.86 6.15
C GLY A 384 -6.14 -6.75 6.11
N PHE A 385 -6.05 -7.65 7.09
CA PHE A 385 -4.95 -8.60 7.26
C PHE A 385 -5.44 -10.04 7.44
N LEU A 386 -6.61 -10.26 8.04
CA LEU A 386 -7.18 -11.59 8.24
C LEU A 386 -7.45 -12.27 6.90
N GLY A 387 -7.10 -13.55 6.81
CA GLY A 387 -7.24 -14.37 5.59
C GLY A 387 -6.22 -14.06 4.50
N SER A 388 -5.31 -13.10 4.71
CA SER A 388 -4.25 -12.78 3.75
C SER A 388 -3.18 -13.87 3.67
N HIS A 389 -2.42 -13.83 2.59
CA HIS A 389 -1.25 -14.67 2.34
C HIS A 389 0.01 -13.80 2.34
N ASN A 390 1.00 -14.12 3.18
CA ASN A 390 2.25 -13.37 3.19
C ASN A 390 3.05 -13.65 1.91
N MET A 391 3.67 -12.62 1.32
CA MET A 391 4.53 -12.77 0.14
C MET A 391 5.60 -13.85 0.34
N ARG A 392 6.17 -13.96 1.54
CA ARG A 392 7.21 -14.95 1.87
C ARG A 392 6.72 -16.39 1.87
N ASP A 393 5.46 -16.62 2.22
CA ASP A 393 4.88 -17.97 2.17
C ASP A 393 4.87 -18.50 0.74
N SER A 394 4.84 -17.59 -0.24
CA SER A 394 4.94 -17.87 -1.68
C SER A 394 6.35 -17.71 -2.24
N LYS A 395 7.37 -17.66 -1.37
CA LYS A 395 8.77 -17.41 -1.73
C LYS A 395 8.96 -16.15 -2.57
N ASN A 396 8.18 -15.11 -2.26
CA ASN A 396 8.21 -13.82 -2.95
C ASN A 396 7.90 -13.89 -4.46
N LEU A 397 7.26 -14.98 -4.92
CA LEU A 397 6.81 -15.09 -6.30
C LEU A 397 5.84 -13.94 -6.66
N PRO A 398 5.93 -13.39 -7.89
CA PRO A 398 5.10 -12.27 -8.28
C PRO A 398 3.62 -12.66 -8.45
N TYR A 399 2.74 -11.84 -7.89
CA TYR A 399 1.29 -11.91 -8.09
C TYR A 399 0.85 -11.00 -9.23
N VAL A 400 -0.23 -11.37 -9.92
CA VAL A 400 -0.88 -10.50 -10.92
C VAL A 400 -2.23 -10.08 -10.40
N ILE A 401 -2.48 -8.79 -10.35
CA ILE A 401 -3.73 -8.20 -9.87
C ILE A 401 -4.28 -7.17 -10.85
N THR A 402 -5.60 -6.98 -10.82
CA THR A 402 -6.27 -5.92 -11.59
C THR A 402 -6.07 -4.54 -10.94
N PRO A 403 -6.27 -3.44 -11.68
CA PRO A 403 -6.27 -2.10 -11.10
C PRO A 403 -7.32 -1.94 -9.99
N ASN A 404 -8.48 -2.57 -10.13
CA ASN A 404 -9.54 -2.52 -9.12
C ASN A 404 -9.19 -3.33 -7.87
N GLN A 405 -8.53 -4.49 -8.01
CA GLN A 405 -8.01 -5.23 -6.86
C GLN A 405 -7.06 -4.37 -6.01
N CYS A 406 -6.15 -3.63 -6.65
CA CYS A 406 -5.28 -2.69 -5.93
C CYS A 406 -6.08 -1.60 -5.18
N ARG A 407 -7.10 -1.02 -5.81
CA ARG A 407 -7.99 -0.01 -5.20
C ARG A 407 -8.89 -0.56 -4.09
N ASP A 408 -9.15 -1.86 -4.12
CA ASP A 408 -9.95 -2.58 -3.13
C ASP A 408 -9.06 -3.26 -2.08
N GLY A 409 -7.80 -2.84 -1.96
CA GLY A 409 -6.95 -3.16 -0.80
C GLY A 409 -6.44 -4.59 -0.76
N VAL A 410 -6.10 -5.20 -1.90
CA VAL A 410 -5.46 -6.53 -1.93
C VAL A 410 -4.02 -6.55 -1.43
N ILE A 411 -3.37 -5.39 -1.25
CA ILE A 411 -1.99 -5.27 -0.76
C ILE A 411 -2.02 -4.65 0.62
N HIS A 412 -1.47 -5.34 1.62
CA HIS A 412 -1.38 -4.89 3.00
C HIS A 412 0.08 -4.90 3.48
N SER A 413 0.57 -3.76 3.96
CA SER A 413 1.98 -3.56 4.35
C SER A 413 2.17 -3.68 5.86
N LEU A 414 3.28 -4.25 6.34
CA LEU A 414 3.46 -4.55 7.77
C LEU A 414 4.29 -3.54 8.57
N VAL A 415 5.50 -3.13 8.12
CA VAL A 415 6.39 -2.15 8.80
C VAL A 415 7.12 -1.29 7.79
#